data_AF-A0A8T4M111-F1
#
_entry.id   AF-A0A8T4M111-F1
#
_cell.length_a   1.000
_cell.length_b   1.000
_cell.length_c   1.000
_cell.angle_alpha   90.00
_cell.angle_beta   90.00
_cell.angle_gamma   90.00
#
_symmetry.space_group_name_H-M   'P 1'
#
loop_
_entity.id
_entity.type
_entity.pdbx_description
1 polymer ?
#
loop_
_entity_poly.entity_id
_entity_poly.type
_entity_poly.pdbx_seq_one_letter_code
_entity_poly.pdbx_strand_id
1 'polypeptide(L)'
;MLPEAKPFIKWAGGKRQLLEELTKGLPEFGNYHEPFLGGGALFFRLEAMGQIKAAYLSDSNEELINAYGAIKNHVFELIEELSSSKYANDADAYYKMRALKPITKVERAARSIYLNKTAFNGLYRVNSKGGFNVPFGRYENPKILDEENLLLVNRALQKDALYKGDFTVVLNNAKAGDLVYFDPPYAPVSKTANFTGYTKDCFGEKDQERLLQAYKELDARGCHVLLSNSYTAFTAELYVEFGQEIVHASRMINCKGDRRGKVKELIVRNWEPKIAQRKLVEEVIAAGRVDVF
;
A
#
# COMPACT_ATOMS: atom_id res chain seq x y z
N MET A 1 21.53 11.66 -3.85
CA MET A 1 20.27 10.88 -3.93
C MET A 1 20.41 9.87 -5.06
N LEU A 2 20.00 8.63 -4.83
CA LEU A 2 19.95 7.61 -5.88
C LEU A 2 18.74 7.89 -6.80
N PRO A 3 18.76 7.46 -8.07
CA PRO A 3 17.57 7.53 -8.92
C PRO A 3 16.39 6.81 -8.26
N GLU A 4 15.27 7.52 -8.06
CA GLU A 4 14.08 6.99 -7.35
C GLU A 4 13.30 6.03 -8.25
N ALA A 5 13.20 4.77 -7.84
CA ALA A 5 12.28 3.81 -8.45
C ALA A 5 10.83 4.24 -8.17
N LYS A 6 9.92 3.93 -9.07
CA LYS A 6 8.49 4.21 -8.90
C LYS A 6 7.71 2.91 -8.78
N PRO A 7 6.53 2.92 -8.11
CA PRO A 7 5.61 1.80 -8.14
C PRO A 7 5.39 1.30 -9.58
N PHE A 8 5.76 0.05 -9.86
CA PHE A 8 5.69 -0.52 -11.20
C PHE A 8 4.26 -0.88 -11.61
N ILE A 9 3.34 -0.97 -10.66
CA ILE A 9 1.90 -1.16 -10.85
C ILE A 9 1.10 -0.01 -10.22
N LYS A 10 -0.11 0.21 -10.76
CA LYS A 10 -1.14 1.00 -10.07
C LYS A 10 -1.70 0.16 -8.93
N TRP A 11 -1.67 0.70 -7.72
CA TRP A 11 -2.23 0.03 -6.55
C TRP A 11 -3.22 0.93 -5.85
N ALA A 12 -4.33 0.35 -5.37
CA ALA A 12 -5.29 1.09 -4.57
C ALA A 12 -4.62 1.60 -3.29
N GLY A 13 -4.91 2.84 -2.89
CA GLY A 13 -4.29 3.44 -1.71
C GLY A 13 -2.86 3.97 -1.92
N GLY A 14 -2.32 3.98 -3.14
CA GLY A 14 -0.95 4.44 -3.41
C GLY A 14 -0.62 5.82 -2.81
N LYS A 15 0.35 5.85 -1.89
CA LYS A 15 0.67 6.99 -1.02
C LYS A 15 1.55 8.07 -1.61
N ARG A 16 1.70 8.11 -2.94
CA ARG A 16 2.58 9.07 -3.63
C ARG A 16 2.29 10.54 -3.28
N GLN A 17 1.02 10.88 -3.05
CA GLN A 17 0.61 12.24 -2.66
C GLN A 17 0.90 12.57 -1.19
N LEU A 18 1.11 11.56 -0.35
CA LEU A 18 1.36 11.70 1.08
C LEU A 18 2.83 11.52 1.44
N LEU A 19 3.72 11.29 0.48
CA LEU A 19 5.14 11.03 0.76
C LEU A 19 5.81 12.17 1.52
N GLU A 20 5.47 13.43 1.23
CA GLU A 20 6.03 14.57 1.96
C GLU A 20 5.62 14.53 3.44
N GLU A 21 4.35 14.28 3.75
CA GLU A 21 3.89 14.16 5.13
C GLU A 21 4.42 12.88 5.81
N LEU A 22 4.49 11.75 5.10
CA LEU A 22 4.99 10.48 5.65
C LEU A 22 6.50 10.51 5.93
N THR A 23 7.26 11.33 5.21
CA THR A 23 8.72 11.47 5.41
C THR A 23 9.11 12.60 6.34
N LYS A 24 8.15 13.45 6.72
CA LYS A 24 8.35 14.57 7.64
C LYS A 24 8.66 14.07 9.04
N GLY A 25 9.76 14.57 9.61
CA GLY A 25 10.12 14.30 10.99
C GLY A 25 10.44 12.82 11.27
N LEU A 26 10.85 12.05 10.27
CA LEU A 26 11.28 10.67 10.48
C LEU A 26 12.47 10.63 11.47
N PRO A 27 12.44 9.72 12.46
CA PRO A 27 13.56 9.52 13.36
C PRO A 27 14.72 8.85 12.62
N GLU A 28 15.90 8.84 13.21
CA GLU A 28 16.90 7.85 12.80
C GLU A 28 16.38 6.45 13.15
N PHE A 29 16.48 5.51 12.22
CA PHE A 29 15.98 4.15 12.42
C PHE A 29 16.97 3.08 11.95
N GLY A 30 16.76 1.86 12.45
CA GLY A 30 17.47 0.65 12.06
C GLY A 30 16.97 0.11 10.72
N ASN A 31 16.29 -1.03 10.76
CA ASN A 31 15.66 -1.62 9.59
C ASN A 31 14.30 -1.00 9.32
N TYR A 32 13.86 -1.08 8.08
CA TYR A 32 12.53 -0.66 7.65
C TYR A 32 11.61 -1.86 7.48
N HIS A 33 10.36 -1.75 7.91
CA HIS A 33 9.35 -2.80 7.75
C HIS A 33 8.08 -2.20 7.13
N GLU A 34 7.58 -2.82 6.06
CA GLU A 34 6.33 -2.41 5.39
C GLU A 34 5.44 -3.64 5.15
N PRO A 35 4.61 -4.02 6.14
CA PRO A 35 3.77 -5.21 6.08
C PRO A 35 2.46 -5.07 5.27
N PHE A 36 2.26 -3.90 4.66
CA PHE A 36 1.24 -3.65 3.65
C PHE A 36 1.89 -3.00 2.42
N LEU A 37 2.82 -3.72 1.79
CA LEU A 37 3.69 -3.18 0.74
C LEU A 37 2.91 -2.48 -0.37
N GLY A 38 1.87 -3.12 -0.91
CA GLY A 38 1.12 -2.59 -2.03
C GLY A 38 2.01 -2.15 -3.19
N GLY A 39 1.98 -0.85 -3.52
CA GLY A 39 2.84 -0.28 -4.57
C GLY A 39 4.27 0.10 -4.12
N GLY A 40 4.57 0.04 -2.82
CA GLY A 40 5.90 0.33 -2.25
C GLY A 40 6.33 1.79 -2.36
N ALA A 41 5.39 2.74 -2.40
CA ALA A 41 5.71 4.15 -2.64
C ALA A 41 6.62 4.75 -1.56
N LEU A 42 6.38 4.43 -0.28
CA LEU A 42 7.22 4.93 0.81
C LEU A 42 8.58 4.22 0.82
N PHE A 43 8.60 2.89 0.68
CA PHE A 43 9.85 2.13 0.50
C PHE A 43 10.77 2.76 -0.56
N PHE A 44 10.28 2.99 -1.78
CA PHE A 44 11.12 3.53 -2.85
C PHE A 44 11.62 4.95 -2.56
N ARG A 45 10.80 5.78 -1.90
CA ARG A 45 11.20 7.12 -1.46
C ARG A 45 12.34 7.06 -0.45
N LEU A 46 12.20 6.25 0.59
CA LEU A 46 13.20 6.11 1.65
C LEU A 46 14.52 5.49 1.11
N GLU A 47 14.42 4.54 0.17
CA GLU A 47 15.59 3.98 -0.51
C GLU A 47 16.33 5.04 -1.34
N ALA A 48 15.61 5.87 -2.10
CA ALA A 48 16.22 6.94 -2.89
C ALA A 48 16.90 8.02 -2.02
N MET A 49 16.35 8.26 -0.83
CA MET A 49 16.93 9.12 0.22
C MET A 49 18.14 8.48 0.92
N GLY A 50 18.42 7.19 0.69
CA GLY A 50 19.52 6.46 1.32
C GLY A 50 19.30 6.14 2.80
N GLN A 51 18.04 6.14 3.26
CA GLN A 51 17.70 5.93 4.67
C GLN A 51 17.52 4.45 5.03
N ILE A 52 17.31 3.58 4.05
CA ILE A 52 17.11 2.15 4.29
C ILE A 52 18.45 1.43 4.31
N LYS A 53 18.75 0.75 5.43
CA LYS A 53 19.86 -0.21 5.52
C LYS A 53 19.44 -1.58 4.98
N ALA A 54 18.33 -2.09 5.50
CA ALA A 54 17.62 -3.26 4.98
C ALA A 54 16.12 -3.07 5.21
N ALA A 55 15.31 -3.57 4.28
CA ALA A 55 13.86 -3.59 4.42
C ALA A 55 13.29 -5.02 4.51
N TYR A 56 12.21 -5.15 5.28
CA TYR A 56 11.36 -6.33 5.36
C TYR A 56 9.98 -5.96 4.81
N LEU A 57 9.76 -6.35 3.57
CA LEU A 57 8.59 -5.95 2.78
C LEU A 57 7.64 -7.15 2.69
N SER A 58 6.37 -6.94 3.02
CA SER A 58 5.38 -8.01 2.91
C SER A 58 3.99 -7.54 2.55
N ASP A 59 3.22 -8.47 2.00
CA ASP A 59 1.82 -8.27 1.64
C ASP A 59 1.12 -9.62 1.67
N SER A 60 -0.19 -9.60 1.91
CA SER A 60 -1.03 -10.80 1.85
C SER A 60 -1.23 -11.29 0.41
N ASN A 61 -1.08 -10.40 -0.58
CA ASN A 61 -1.29 -10.69 -1.99
C ASN A 61 -0.11 -11.44 -2.62
N GLU A 62 -0.33 -12.72 -2.92
CA GLU A 62 0.70 -13.59 -3.51
C GLU A 62 1.16 -13.14 -4.90
N GLU A 63 0.24 -12.69 -5.76
CA GLU A 63 0.59 -12.22 -7.11
C GLU A 63 1.47 -10.97 -7.06
N LEU A 64 1.22 -10.10 -6.08
CA LEU A 64 2.02 -8.91 -5.84
C LEU A 64 3.45 -9.29 -5.40
N ILE A 65 3.57 -10.12 -4.36
CA ILE A 65 4.88 -10.55 -3.85
C ILE A 65 5.64 -11.36 -4.90
N ASN A 66 4.95 -12.19 -5.70
CA ASN A 66 5.56 -12.86 -6.83
C ASN A 66 6.10 -11.86 -7.86
N ALA A 67 5.36 -10.79 -8.19
CA ALA A 67 5.83 -9.77 -9.12
C ALA A 67 7.07 -9.03 -8.60
N TYR A 68 7.08 -8.61 -7.33
CA TYR A 68 8.28 -8.05 -6.69
C TYR A 68 9.45 -9.04 -6.72
N GLY A 69 9.20 -10.33 -6.41
CA GLY A 69 10.22 -11.37 -6.41
C GLY A 69 10.78 -11.67 -7.80
N ALA A 70 9.96 -11.63 -8.84
CA ALA A 70 10.39 -11.77 -10.23
C ALA A 70 11.25 -10.57 -10.66
N ILE A 71 10.86 -9.35 -10.31
CA ILE A 71 11.69 -8.17 -10.56
C ILE A 71 13.00 -8.25 -9.79
N LYS A 72 13.00 -8.73 -8.52
CA LYS A 72 14.22 -8.84 -7.73
C LYS A 72 15.21 -9.85 -8.31
N ASN A 73 14.74 -11.02 -8.75
CA ASN A 73 15.62 -12.16 -9.06
C ASN A 73 15.74 -12.48 -10.56
N HIS A 74 14.81 -12.03 -11.39
CA HIS A 74 14.65 -12.44 -12.80
C HIS A 74 14.29 -11.25 -13.70
N VAL A 75 14.84 -10.05 -13.42
CA VAL A 75 14.42 -8.82 -14.10
C VAL A 75 14.59 -8.89 -15.62
N PHE A 76 15.68 -9.48 -16.12
CA PHE A 76 15.96 -9.58 -17.56
C PHE A 76 14.99 -10.55 -18.26
N GLU A 77 14.75 -11.71 -17.66
CA GLU A 77 13.75 -12.69 -18.15
C GLU A 77 12.34 -12.07 -18.17
N LEU A 78 12.01 -11.25 -17.15
CA LEU A 78 10.74 -10.54 -17.08
C LEU A 78 10.61 -9.46 -18.16
N ILE A 79 11.68 -8.71 -18.44
CA ILE A 79 11.71 -7.72 -19.53
C ILE A 79 11.50 -8.41 -20.87
N GLU A 80 12.23 -9.50 -21.13
CA GLU A 80 12.10 -10.29 -22.35
C GLU A 80 10.67 -10.84 -22.50
N GLU A 81 10.11 -11.43 -21.45
CA GLU A 81 8.75 -11.95 -21.43
C GLU A 81 7.72 -10.84 -21.75
N LEU A 82 7.81 -9.68 -21.08
CA LEU A 82 6.92 -8.53 -21.31
C LEU A 82 7.05 -7.92 -22.71
N SER A 83 8.19 -8.11 -23.38
CA SER A 83 8.42 -7.64 -24.76
C SER A 83 7.67 -8.47 -25.81
N SER A 84 7.18 -9.65 -25.43
CA SER A 84 6.46 -10.56 -26.33
C SER A 84 5.16 -9.96 -26.86
N SER A 85 4.88 -10.22 -28.14
CA SER A 85 3.66 -9.78 -28.84
C SER A 85 2.37 -10.32 -28.22
N LYS A 86 2.45 -11.35 -27.37
CA LYS A 86 1.28 -11.89 -26.64
C LYS A 86 0.66 -10.87 -25.68
N TYR A 87 1.41 -9.86 -25.24
CA TYR A 87 0.96 -8.78 -24.37
C TYR A 87 0.45 -7.55 -25.15
N ALA A 88 -0.21 -7.77 -26.28
CA ALA A 88 -0.79 -6.70 -27.09
C ALA A 88 -1.90 -5.93 -26.34
N ASN A 89 -2.02 -4.62 -26.62
CA ASN A 89 -3.03 -3.74 -26.02
C ASN A 89 -4.35 -3.77 -26.81
N ASP A 90 -4.99 -4.94 -26.85
CA ASP A 90 -6.31 -5.12 -27.43
C ASP A 90 -7.19 -6.02 -26.56
N ALA A 91 -8.50 -6.01 -26.83
CA ALA A 91 -9.47 -6.73 -26.00
C ALA A 91 -9.28 -8.25 -26.07
N ASP A 92 -8.90 -8.80 -27.22
CA ASP A 92 -8.78 -10.24 -27.42
C ASP A 92 -7.55 -10.78 -26.68
N ALA A 93 -6.41 -10.12 -26.85
CA ALA A 93 -5.19 -10.41 -26.10
C ALA A 93 -5.44 -10.27 -24.59
N TYR A 94 -6.14 -9.21 -24.17
CA TYR A 94 -6.47 -8.97 -22.77
C TYR A 94 -7.26 -10.12 -22.16
N TYR A 95 -8.35 -10.54 -22.79
CA TYR A 95 -9.19 -11.60 -22.23
C TYR A 95 -8.54 -12.98 -22.31
N LYS A 96 -7.71 -13.24 -23.34
CA LYS A 96 -6.84 -14.43 -23.38
C LYS A 96 -5.90 -14.44 -22.19
N MET A 97 -5.11 -13.39 -21.99
CA MET A 97 -4.17 -13.27 -20.86
C MET A 97 -4.88 -13.36 -19.50
N ARG A 98 -6.06 -12.74 -19.37
CA ARG A 98 -6.85 -12.81 -18.14
C ARG A 98 -7.29 -14.24 -17.82
N ALA A 99 -7.59 -15.06 -18.82
CA ALA A 99 -7.99 -16.45 -18.63
C ALA A 99 -6.81 -17.40 -18.35
N LEU A 100 -5.60 -17.04 -18.78
CA LEU A 100 -4.40 -17.86 -18.58
C LEU A 100 -4.06 -18.04 -17.09
N LYS A 101 -3.50 -19.21 -16.79
CA LYS A 101 -2.95 -19.59 -15.48
C LYS A 101 -1.49 -20.00 -15.65
N PRO A 102 -0.57 -19.03 -15.83
CA PRO A 102 0.84 -19.33 -16.00
C PRO A 102 1.43 -20.03 -14.77
N ILE A 103 2.44 -20.87 -15.01
CA ILE A 103 3.06 -21.70 -13.96
C ILE A 103 4.32 -21.03 -13.44
N THR A 104 5.12 -20.43 -14.33
CA THR A 104 6.41 -19.84 -13.94
C THR A 104 6.22 -18.51 -13.21
N LYS A 105 7.14 -18.18 -12.31
CA LYS A 105 7.12 -16.91 -11.55
C LYS A 105 7.17 -15.69 -12.48
N VAL A 106 7.99 -15.79 -13.55
CA VAL A 106 8.18 -14.72 -14.54
C VAL A 106 6.90 -14.48 -15.35
N GLU A 107 6.29 -15.52 -15.91
CA GLU A 107 5.03 -15.36 -16.67
C GLU A 107 3.87 -14.87 -15.77
N ARG A 108 3.80 -15.33 -14.51
CA ARG A 108 2.84 -14.82 -13.53
C ARG A 108 3.04 -13.33 -13.26
N ALA A 109 4.29 -12.89 -13.07
CA ALA A 109 4.63 -11.50 -12.87
C ALA A 109 4.31 -10.64 -14.11
N ALA A 110 4.71 -11.09 -15.30
CA ALA A 110 4.44 -10.42 -16.55
C ALA A 110 2.93 -10.26 -16.80
N ARG A 111 2.16 -11.34 -16.60
CA ARG A 111 0.69 -11.31 -16.65
C ARG A 111 0.11 -10.30 -15.65
N SER A 112 0.58 -10.29 -14.40
CA SER A 112 0.09 -9.38 -13.37
C SER A 112 0.37 -7.91 -13.71
N ILE A 113 1.56 -7.59 -14.22
CA ILE A 113 1.92 -6.25 -14.72
C ILE A 113 1.06 -5.88 -15.92
N TYR A 114 0.96 -6.74 -16.92
CA TYR A 114 0.15 -6.51 -18.12
C TYR A 114 -1.31 -6.23 -17.76
N LEU A 115 -1.94 -7.10 -16.96
CA LEU A 115 -3.33 -6.92 -16.53
C LEU A 115 -3.49 -5.62 -15.74
N ASN A 116 -2.56 -5.27 -14.86
CA ASN A 116 -2.63 -4.01 -14.12
C ASN A 116 -2.57 -2.78 -15.03
N LYS A 117 -1.69 -2.80 -16.05
CA LYS A 117 -1.50 -1.66 -16.95
C LYS A 117 -2.64 -1.50 -17.95
N THR A 118 -3.36 -2.57 -18.25
CA THR A 118 -4.42 -2.60 -19.28
C THR A 118 -5.84 -2.71 -18.73
N ALA A 119 -6.03 -3.14 -17.48
CA ALA A 119 -7.35 -3.26 -16.84
C ALA A 119 -7.96 -1.90 -16.49
N PHE A 120 -9.29 -1.84 -16.41
CA PHE A 120 -10.03 -0.65 -16.01
C PHE A 120 -9.52 -0.08 -14.68
N ASN A 121 -9.10 1.18 -14.71
CA ASN A 121 -8.49 1.93 -13.60
C ASN A 121 -7.23 1.29 -12.97
N GLY A 122 -6.62 0.30 -13.62
CA GLY A 122 -5.53 -0.50 -13.05
C GLY A 122 -5.88 -1.14 -11.72
N LEU A 123 -7.16 -1.49 -11.53
CA LEU A 123 -7.63 -2.14 -10.32
C LEU A 123 -7.10 -3.57 -10.24
N TYR A 124 -6.78 -4.00 -9.02
CA TYR A 124 -6.64 -5.41 -8.70
C TYR A 124 -7.90 -5.88 -7.99
N ARG A 125 -8.64 -6.80 -8.61
CA ARG A 125 -9.85 -7.40 -8.03
C ARG A 125 -10.00 -8.84 -8.47
N VAL A 126 -10.29 -9.70 -7.50
CA VAL A 126 -10.55 -11.12 -7.71
C VAL A 126 -12.00 -11.46 -7.37
N ASN A 127 -12.52 -12.52 -7.97
CA ASN A 127 -13.81 -13.11 -7.58
C ASN A 127 -13.65 -14.05 -6.37
N SER A 128 -14.74 -14.62 -5.88
CA SER A 128 -14.74 -15.57 -4.75
C SER A 128 -13.94 -16.86 -4.98
N LYS A 129 -13.54 -17.14 -6.23
CA LYS A 129 -12.66 -18.26 -6.61
C LYS A 129 -11.20 -17.82 -6.79
N GLY A 130 -10.84 -16.59 -6.40
CA GLY A 130 -9.50 -16.02 -6.53
C GLY A 130 -9.12 -15.59 -7.96
N GLY A 131 -10.04 -15.66 -8.93
CA GLY A 131 -9.76 -15.29 -10.31
C GLY A 131 -9.88 -13.78 -10.54
N PHE A 132 -8.85 -13.17 -11.14
CA PHE A 132 -8.86 -11.76 -11.54
C PHE A 132 -10.04 -11.46 -12.49
N ASN A 133 -10.87 -10.45 -12.16
CA ASN A 133 -12.15 -10.20 -12.84
C ASN A 133 -12.40 -8.73 -13.25
N VAL A 134 -11.34 -7.94 -13.40
CA VAL A 134 -11.47 -6.55 -13.90
C VAL A 134 -11.63 -6.59 -15.43
N PRO A 135 -12.48 -5.73 -16.03
CA PRO A 135 -12.60 -5.62 -17.49
C PRO A 135 -11.43 -4.84 -18.11
N PHE A 136 -11.28 -4.96 -19.43
CA PHE A 136 -10.29 -4.19 -20.20
C PHE A 136 -10.54 -2.68 -20.07
N GLY A 137 -9.47 -1.91 -19.82
CA GLY A 137 -9.52 -0.48 -19.53
C GLY A 137 -9.47 0.44 -20.75
N ARG A 138 -9.14 -0.09 -21.94
CA ARG A 138 -9.09 0.65 -23.21
C ARG A 138 -8.20 1.89 -23.18
N TYR A 139 -7.04 1.80 -22.53
CA TYR A 139 -6.02 2.84 -22.61
C TYR A 139 -5.42 2.90 -24.01
N GLU A 140 -5.14 4.09 -24.53
CA GLU A 140 -4.54 4.25 -25.87
C GLU A 140 -3.10 3.71 -25.92
N ASN A 141 -2.26 4.11 -24.97
CA ASN A 141 -0.86 3.69 -24.90
C ASN A 141 -0.44 3.37 -23.45
N PRO A 142 -0.88 2.24 -22.88
CA PRO A 142 -0.45 1.82 -21.56
C PRO A 142 1.03 1.44 -21.59
N LYS A 143 1.81 2.00 -20.66
CA LYS A 143 3.22 1.62 -20.46
C LYS A 143 3.29 0.23 -19.79
N ILE A 144 3.08 -0.82 -20.59
CA ILE A 144 3.09 -2.23 -20.18
C ILE A 144 4.51 -2.63 -19.74
N LEU A 145 5.49 -2.38 -20.61
CA LEU A 145 6.91 -2.52 -20.31
C LEU A 145 7.50 -1.14 -19.97
N ASP A 146 8.00 -1.00 -18.74
CA ASP A 146 8.76 0.15 -18.27
C ASP A 146 10.15 -0.32 -17.85
N GLU A 147 10.98 -0.67 -18.83
CA GLU A 147 12.28 -1.30 -18.61
C GLU A 147 13.17 -0.52 -17.64
N GLU A 148 13.31 0.78 -17.85
CA GLU A 148 14.09 1.67 -16.97
C GLU A 148 13.61 1.57 -15.52
N ASN A 149 12.29 1.66 -15.29
CA ASN A 149 11.75 1.56 -13.94
C ASN A 149 11.91 0.15 -13.35
N LEU A 150 11.77 -0.92 -14.14
CA LEU A 150 11.98 -2.29 -13.67
C LEU A 150 13.42 -2.50 -13.19
N LEU A 151 14.41 -1.96 -13.90
CA LEU A 151 15.81 -2.00 -13.48
C LEU A 151 16.05 -1.18 -12.20
N LEU A 152 15.41 -0.01 -12.06
CA LEU A 152 15.48 0.77 -10.82
C LEU A 152 14.84 0.04 -9.63
N VAL A 153 13.70 -0.61 -9.83
CA VAL A 153 13.04 -1.43 -8.81
C VAL A 153 13.91 -2.64 -8.44
N ASN A 154 14.48 -3.33 -9.44
CA ASN A 154 15.40 -4.44 -9.21
C ASN A 154 16.59 -4.02 -8.34
N ARG A 155 17.22 -2.89 -8.65
CA ARG A 155 18.32 -2.32 -7.85
C ARG A 155 17.89 -2.04 -6.42
N ALA A 156 16.75 -1.37 -6.23
CA ALA A 156 16.24 -1.01 -4.91
C ALA A 156 16.04 -2.22 -4.01
N LEU A 157 15.56 -3.35 -4.56
CA LEU A 157 15.17 -4.54 -3.80
C LEU A 157 16.32 -5.49 -3.42
N GLN A 158 17.55 -5.28 -3.90
CA GLN A 158 18.60 -6.29 -3.80
C GLN A 158 18.90 -6.71 -2.36
N LYS A 159 18.91 -5.75 -1.42
CA LYS A 159 19.22 -5.98 0.00
C LYS A 159 18.02 -6.34 0.86
N ASP A 160 16.81 -6.36 0.31
CA ASP A 160 15.57 -6.45 1.08
C ASP A 160 14.96 -7.84 1.10
N ALA A 161 14.26 -8.17 2.18
CA ALA A 161 13.55 -9.43 2.29
C ALA A 161 12.07 -9.25 1.90
N LEU A 162 11.56 -10.16 1.07
CA LEU A 162 10.19 -10.18 0.59
C LEU A 162 9.44 -11.38 1.18
N TYR A 163 8.27 -11.13 1.78
CA TYR A 163 7.45 -12.18 2.37
C TYR A 163 6.00 -12.07 1.93
N LYS A 164 5.37 -13.22 1.69
CA LYS A 164 3.92 -13.32 1.58
C LYS A 164 3.36 -13.67 2.95
N GLY A 165 2.48 -12.84 3.50
CA GLY A 165 1.95 -13.08 4.84
C GLY A 165 0.96 -12.01 5.31
N ASP A 166 0.32 -12.30 6.44
CA ASP A 166 -0.46 -11.33 7.21
C ASP A 166 0.47 -10.28 7.82
N PHE A 167 -0.06 -9.09 8.13
CA PHE A 167 0.78 -7.99 8.64
C PHE A 167 1.50 -8.31 9.95
N THR A 168 1.02 -9.29 10.73
CA THR A 168 1.68 -9.71 11.97
C THR A 168 3.06 -10.33 11.77
N VAL A 169 3.47 -10.66 10.54
CA VAL A 169 4.84 -11.16 10.26
C VAL A 169 5.92 -10.19 10.72
N VAL A 170 5.62 -8.89 10.79
CA VAL A 170 6.53 -7.87 11.31
C VAL A 170 6.96 -8.13 12.75
N LEU A 171 6.07 -8.71 13.57
CA LEU A 171 6.31 -8.99 14.99
C LEU A 171 7.43 -10.01 15.21
N ASN A 172 7.74 -10.82 14.20
CA ASN A 172 8.80 -11.83 14.28
C ASN A 172 10.21 -11.23 14.18
N ASN A 173 10.36 -10.12 13.46
CA ASN A 173 11.68 -9.61 13.06
C ASN A 173 11.98 -8.19 13.53
N ALA A 174 10.96 -7.35 13.76
CA ALA A 174 11.15 -5.96 14.16
C ALA A 174 11.75 -5.85 15.57
N LYS A 175 12.74 -4.96 15.72
CA LYS A 175 13.48 -4.73 16.96
C LYS A 175 13.46 -3.25 17.35
N ALA A 176 13.86 -2.96 18.59
CA ALA A 176 13.98 -1.59 19.08
C ALA A 176 14.78 -0.71 18.09
N GLY A 177 14.27 0.48 17.81
CA GLY A 177 14.83 1.43 16.85
C GLY A 177 14.51 1.16 15.37
N ASP A 178 13.88 0.03 15.01
CA ASP A 178 13.39 -0.17 13.64
C ASP A 178 12.19 0.74 13.34
N LEU A 179 12.03 1.12 12.06
CA LEU A 179 10.84 1.84 11.57
C LEU A 179 9.87 0.85 10.95
N VAL A 180 8.62 0.86 11.41
CA VAL A 180 7.51 0.06 10.89
C VAL A 180 6.45 0.98 10.30
N TYR A 181 6.10 0.78 9.03
CA TYR A 181 5.05 1.54 8.36
C TYR A 181 3.84 0.67 8.01
N PHE A 182 2.69 1.00 8.60
CA PHE A 182 1.42 0.36 8.30
C PHE A 182 0.55 1.22 7.37
N ASP A 183 0.10 0.61 6.27
CA ASP A 183 -0.88 1.18 5.34
C ASP A 183 -2.00 0.16 5.03
N PRO A 184 -2.84 -0.18 6.02
CA PRO A 184 -3.87 -1.19 5.85
C PRO A 184 -4.92 -0.77 4.81
N PRO A 185 -5.68 -1.72 4.24
CA PRO A 185 -6.92 -1.40 3.56
C PRO A 185 -7.83 -0.57 4.48
N TYR A 186 -8.35 0.54 3.97
CA TYR A 186 -9.11 1.50 4.77
C TYR A 186 -10.42 0.92 5.29
N ALA A 187 -10.76 1.32 6.52
CA ALA A 187 -12.05 1.03 7.10
C ALA A 187 -13.19 1.55 6.20
N PRO A 188 -14.31 0.82 6.05
CA PRO A 188 -15.45 1.29 5.29
C PRO A 188 -15.98 2.61 5.88
N VAL A 189 -16.25 3.60 5.03
CA VAL A 189 -16.72 4.93 5.45
C VAL A 189 -18.16 4.90 6.02
N SER A 190 -18.89 3.77 5.91
CA SER A 190 -20.22 3.61 6.51
C SER A 190 -20.53 2.16 6.89
N LYS A 191 -21.33 1.95 7.96
CA LYS A 191 -21.85 0.64 8.39
C LYS A 191 -22.71 -0.06 7.31
N THR A 192 -23.34 0.69 6.41
CA THR A 192 -24.10 0.15 5.27
C THR A 192 -23.20 -0.35 4.13
N ALA A 193 -21.95 0.12 4.04
CA ALA A 193 -20.96 -0.46 3.12
C ALA A 193 -20.44 -1.84 3.61
N ASN A 194 -20.60 -2.13 4.91
CA ASN A 194 -20.34 -3.45 5.50
C ASN A 194 -21.42 -4.49 5.15
N PHE A 195 -22.65 -4.07 4.80
CA PHE A 195 -23.79 -4.99 4.74
C PHE A 195 -23.94 -5.75 3.40
N THR A 196 -23.12 -5.46 2.39
CA THR A 196 -23.21 -6.10 1.05
C THR A 196 -22.04 -7.03 0.71
N GLY A 197 -21.22 -7.46 1.68
CA GLY A 197 -20.10 -8.34 1.37
C GLY A 197 -19.60 -9.17 2.55
N TYR A 198 -20.26 -10.30 2.81
CA TYR A 198 -19.58 -11.42 3.47
C TYR A 198 -18.54 -12.01 2.51
N THR A 199 -17.44 -11.29 2.30
CA THR A 199 -16.23 -11.82 1.68
C THR A 199 -15.26 -12.14 2.79
N LYS A 200 -14.87 -13.42 2.86
CA LYS A 200 -14.03 -14.05 3.88
C LYS A 200 -12.61 -13.44 4.02
N ASP A 201 -12.28 -12.44 3.19
CA ASP A 201 -10.95 -11.84 3.02
C ASP A 201 -10.94 -10.29 3.09
N CYS A 202 -11.99 -9.65 3.62
CA CYS A 202 -12.00 -8.18 3.78
C CYS A 202 -11.38 -7.78 5.12
N PHE A 203 -10.35 -6.92 5.09
CA PHE A 203 -9.75 -6.30 6.27
C PHE A 203 -10.79 -5.44 6.99
N GLY A 204 -11.36 -5.98 8.07
CA GLY A 204 -12.52 -5.40 8.76
C GLY A 204 -12.16 -4.70 10.07
N GLU A 205 -13.18 -4.31 10.85
CA GLU A 205 -13.00 -3.67 12.17
C GLU A 205 -12.13 -4.52 13.10
N LYS A 206 -12.35 -5.84 13.14
CA LYS A 206 -11.52 -6.77 13.93
C LYS A 206 -10.05 -6.82 13.48
N ASP A 207 -9.78 -6.64 12.19
CA ASP A 207 -8.40 -6.60 11.69
C ASP A 207 -7.74 -5.26 12.00
N GLN A 208 -8.51 -4.16 12.01
CA GLN A 208 -8.05 -2.86 12.51
C GLN A 208 -7.72 -2.93 14.00
N GLU A 209 -8.54 -3.61 14.81
CA GLU A 209 -8.24 -3.85 16.23
C GLU A 209 -6.99 -4.72 16.42
N ARG A 210 -6.82 -5.80 15.64
CA ARG A 210 -5.59 -6.60 15.62
C ARG A 210 -4.36 -5.76 15.24
N LEU A 211 -4.52 -4.84 14.28
CA LEU A 211 -3.48 -3.92 13.87
C LEU A 211 -3.10 -2.94 14.99
N LEU A 212 -4.07 -2.44 15.76
CA LEU A 212 -3.80 -1.65 16.96
C LEU A 212 -2.98 -2.46 17.99
N GLN A 213 -3.30 -3.74 18.20
CA GLN A 213 -2.51 -4.58 19.11
C GLN A 213 -1.07 -4.74 18.63
N ALA A 214 -0.86 -5.00 17.34
CA ALA A 214 0.47 -5.05 16.75
C ALA A 214 1.22 -3.71 16.87
N TYR A 215 0.52 -2.59 16.66
CA TYR A 215 1.06 -1.24 16.84
C TYR A 215 1.55 -1.03 18.28
N LYS A 216 0.71 -1.35 19.28
CA LYS A 216 1.05 -1.25 20.72
C LYS A 216 2.23 -2.13 21.10
N GLU A 217 2.29 -3.35 20.58
CA GLU A 217 3.40 -4.27 20.86
C GLU A 217 4.73 -3.74 20.31
N LEU A 218 4.72 -3.20 19.08
CA LEU A 218 5.92 -2.62 18.47
C LEU A 218 6.36 -1.33 19.19
N ASP A 219 5.41 -0.49 19.59
CA ASP A 219 5.67 0.69 20.42
C ASP A 219 6.33 0.30 21.75
N ALA A 220 5.77 -0.68 22.47
CA ALA A 220 6.34 -1.20 23.72
C ALA A 220 7.73 -1.83 23.53
N ARG A 221 8.02 -2.37 22.34
CA ARG A 221 9.33 -2.92 21.96
C ARG A 221 10.37 -1.83 21.65
N GLY A 222 9.95 -0.56 21.58
CA GLY A 222 10.81 0.56 21.24
C GLY A 222 11.02 0.74 19.73
N CYS A 223 10.13 0.21 18.89
CA CYS A 223 10.12 0.51 17.46
C CYS A 223 9.52 1.91 17.21
N HIS A 224 9.89 2.53 16.10
CA HIS A 224 9.19 3.69 15.56
C HIS A 224 8.06 3.20 14.67
N VAL A 225 6.81 3.54 14.98
CA VAL A 225 5.63 3.01 14.28
C VAL A 225 4.85 4.14 13.62
N LEU A 226 4.83 4.10 12.30
CA LEU A 226 4.08 4.98 11.41
C LEU A 226 2.85 4.25 10.91
N LEU A 227 1.69 4.90 10.94
CA LEU A 227 0.48 4.35 10.37
C LEU A 227 -0.26 5.41 9.58
N SER A 228 -0.81 5.02 8.43
CA SER A 228 -1.76 5.83 7.68
C SER A 228 -3.09 5.11 7.53
N ASN A 229 -4.20 5.84 7.58
CA ASN A 229 -5.54 5.27 7.42
C ASN A 229 -6.52 6.36 6.97
N SER A 230 -7.73 5.97 6.55
CA SER A 230 -8.81 6.95 6.39
C SER A 230 -9.17 7.59 7.73
N TYR A 231 -9.41 8.90 7.76
CA TYR A 231 -9.91 9.57 8.96
C TYR A 231 -11.42 9.35 9.12
N THR A 232 -11.79 8.64 10.19
CA THR A 232 -13.17 8.36 10.61
C THR A 232 -13.26 8.45 12.14
N ALA A 233 -14.45 8.54 12.71
CA ALA A 233 -14.61 8.50 14.17
C ALA A 233 -14.00 7.21 14.77
N PHE A 234 -14.24 6.07 14.13
CA PHE A 234 -13.69 4.78 14.53
C PHE A 234 -12.16 4.77 14.54
N THR A 235 -11.51 5.19 13.45
CA THR A 235 -10.03 5.18 13.37
C THR A 235 -9.39 6.22 14.28
N ALA A 236 -10.02 7.38 14.48
CA ALA A 236 -9.54 8.39 15.43
C ALA A 236 -9.62 7.89 16.89
N GLU A 237 -10.71 7.21 17.25
CA GLU A 237 -10.89 6.59 18.57
C GLU A 237 -9.90 5.43 18.79
N LEU A 238 -9.69 4.59 17.78
CA LEU A 238 -8.80 3.43 17.87
C LEU A 238 -7.35 3.82 18.22
N TYR A 239 -6.87 4.95 17.71
CA TYR A 239 -5.50 5.42 17.94
C TYR A 239 -5.42 6.63 18.88
N VAL A 240 -6.42 6.86 19.74
CA VAL A 240 -6.52 8.05 20.62
C VAL A 240 -5.33 8.23 21.57
N GLU A 241 -4.62 7.15 21.90
CA GLU A 241 -3.46 7.17 22.80
C GLU A 241 -2.17 7.65 22.11
N PHE A 242 -2.17 7.80 20.78
CA PHE A 242 -1.00 8.10 19.96
C PHE A 242 -1.11 9.46 19.26
N GLY A 243 0.02 9.95 18.73
CA GLY A 243 0.07 11.20 18.00
C GLY A 243 -0.64 11.09 16.67
N GLN A 244 -1.68 11.89 16.47
CA GLN A 244 -2.51 11.92 15.26
C GLN A 244 -2.34 13.22 14.49
N GLU A 245 -2.22 13.12 13.17
CA GLU A 245 -2.24 14.24 12.23
C GLU A 245 -3.32 13.97 11.16
N ILE A 246 -4.12 14.99 10.85
CA ILE A 246 -5.14 14.90 9.80
C ILE A 246 -4.62 15.64 8.58
N VAL A 247 -4.41 14.88 7.50
CA VAL A 247 -3.93 15.41 6.22
C VAL A 247 -5.01 15.27 5.14
N HIS A 248 -4.90 16.08 4.09
CA HIS A 248 -5.89 16.09 3.01
C HIS A 248 -5.29 15.49 1.72
N ALA A 249 -5.79 14.32 1.31
CA ALA A 249 -5.39 13.68 0.05
C ALA A 249 -6.43 13.86 -1.05
N SER A 250 -6.00 13.88 -2.31
CA SER A 250 -6.88 14.02 -3.47
C SER A 250 -7.17 12.65 -4.10
N ARG A 251 -8.41 12.14 -4.07
CA ARG A 251 -8.74 10.85 -4.69
C ARG A 251 -8.64 10.92 -6.22
N MET A 252 -7.60 10.31 -6.79
CA MET A 252 -7.42 10.21 -8.25
C MET A 252 -8.25 9.10 -8.93
N ILE A 253 -8.87 8.17 -8.19
CA ILE A 253 -9.49 6.95 -8.73
C ILE A 253 -10.99 7.11 -9.03
N ASN A 254 -11.54 8.33 -9.03
CA ASN A 254 -12.95 8.55 -9.37
C ASN A 254 -13.10 9.05 -10.81
N CYS A 255 -13.92 8.36 -11.61
CA CYS A 255 -14.13 8.63 -13.03
C CYS A 255 -14.96 9.90 -13.32
N LYS A 256 -15.55 10.53 -12.30
CA LYS A 256 -16.29 11.81 -12.40
C LYS A 256 -15.50 12.93 -11.73
N GLY A 257 -15.10 13.95 -12.50
CA GLY A 257 -14.23 15.05 -12.04
C GLY A 257 -14.85 15.90 -10.93
N ASP A 258 -16.16 15.96 -10.92
CA ASP A 258 -17.07 16.74 -10.08
C ASP A 258 -17.35 16.08 -8.71
N ARG A 259 -16.82 14.87 -8.46
CA ARG A 259 -16.78 14.22 -7.12
C ARG A 259 -15.36 14.05 -6.56
N ARG A 260 -14.37 14.78 -7.08
CA ARG A 260 -13.02 14.84 -6.52
C ARG A 260 -13.00 15.72 -5.27
N GLY A 261 -13.54 15.22 -4.16
CA GLY A 261 -13.37 15.83 -2.84
C GLY A 261 -11.99 15.52 -2.25
N LYS A 262 -11.43 16.46 -1.47
CA LYS A 262 -10.32 16.15 -0.56
C LYS A 262 -10.83 15.15 0.48
N VAL A 263 -10.16 14.01 0.61
CA VAL A 263 -10.46 13.03 1.66
C VAL A 263 -9.48 13.23 2.80
N LYS A 264 -10.02 13.22 4.02
CA LYS A 264 -9.21 13.30 5.23
C LYS A 264 -8.54 11.93 5.45
N GLU A 265 -7.23 11.96 5.57
CA GLU A 265 -6.40 10.82 5.91
C GLU A 265 -5.83 11.08 7.31
N LEU A 266 -5.74 10.04 8.11
CA LEU A 266 -5.16 10.01 9.44
C LEU A 266 -3.74 9.48 9.32
N ILE A 267 -2.76 10.20 9.85
CA ILE A 267 -1.40 9.72 10.09
C ILE A 267 -1.20 9.59 11.59
N VAL A 268 -0.66 8.45 12.03
CA VAL A 268 -0.35 8.18 13.43
C VAL A 268 1.15 7.87 13.59
N ARG A 269 1.80 8.54 14.55
CA ARG A 269 3.23 8.39 14.87
C ARG A 269 3.42 8.25 16.38
N ASN A 270 4.37 7.40 16.79
CA ASN A 270 4.70 7.21 18.22
C ASN A 270 5.97 7.96 18.69
N TRP A 271 6.67 8.68 17.80
CA TRP A 271 7.92 9.37 18.13
C TRP A 271 7.84 10.89 18.23
N GLU A 272 6.69 11.51 17.91
CA GLU A 272 6.50 12.95 18.08
C GLU A 272 5.88 13.29 19.46
N PRO A 273 6.29 14.38 20.13
CA PRO A 273 5.91 14.65 21.51
C PRO A 273 4.40 14.89 21.71
N LYS A 274 3.87 14.40 22.84
CA LYS A 274 2.47 14.54 23.30
C LYS A 274 1.93 15.98 23.37
N ILE A 275 2.79 17.00 23.27
CA ILE A 275 2.45 18.41 23.53
C ILE A 275 1.76 19.07 22.33
N ALA A 276 2.03 18.64 21.09
CA ALA A 276 1.28 19.10 19.91
C ALA A 276 -0.17 18.54 19.87
N GLN A 277 -0.45 17.49 20.66
CA GLN A 277 -1.63 16.65 20.56
C GLN A 277 -2.83 17.15 21.40
N ARG A 278 -2.60 17.92 22.48
CA ARG A 278 -3.69 18.45 23.32
C ARG A 278 -4.53 19.51 22.62
N LYS A 279 -3.91 20.39 21.82
CA LYS A 279 -4.64 21.44 21.09
C LYS A 279 -5.63 20.88 20.07
N LEU A 280 -5.27 19.80 19.35
CA LEU A 280 -6.13 19.25 18.30
C LEU A 280 -7.33 18.49 18.87
N VAL A 281 -7.14 17.75 19.98
CA VAL A 281 -8.23 17.07 20.69
C VAL A 281 -9.17 18.09 21.34
N GLU A 282 -8.64 19.15 21.95
CA GLU A 282 -9.42 20.26 22.49
C GLU A 282 -10.23 20.97 21.39
N GLU A 283 -9.67 21.16 20.20
CA GLU A 283 -10.37 21.75 19.05
C GLU A 283 -11.46 20.83 18.46
N VAL A 284 -11.24 19.51 18.42
CA VAL A 284 -12.24 18.53 17.96
C VAL A 284 -13.39 18.39 18.96
N ILE A 285 -13.09 18.39 20.26
CA ILE A 285 -14.11 18.43 21.33
C ILE A 285 -14.88 19.76 21.29
N ALA A 286 -14.19 20.89 21.08
CA ALA A 286 -14.84 22.20 20.94
C ALA A 286 -15.69 22.33 19.67
N ALA A 287 -15.34 21.62 18.58
CA ALA A 287 -16.11 21.56 17.34
C ALA A 287 -17.32 20.61 17.39
N GLY A 288 -17.36 19.69 18.36
CA GLY A 288 -18.44 18.77 18.63
C GLY A 288 -19.40 19.28 19.70
N ARG A 289 -20.27 20.23 19.34
CA ARG A 289 -21.47 20.54 20.14
C ARG A 289 -22.34 19.29 20.23
N VAL A 290 -22.23 18.58 21.36
CA VAL A 290 -23.31 17.73 21.86
C VAL A 290 -24.19 18.66 22.69
N ASP A 291 -25.35 19.03 22.14
CA ASP A 291 -26.47 19.39 23.00
C ASP A 291 -26.92 18.09 23.69
N VAL A 292 -26.61 18.01 24.98
CA VAL A 292 -27.08 16.95 25.87
C VAL A 292 -28.40 17.42 26.48
N PHE A 293 -29.48 16.70 26.16
CA PHE A 293 -30.52 16.34 27.12
C PHE A 293 -30.82 14.85 26.94
#